data_AF-A0A2N5EZW1-F1
#
_entry.id   AF-A0A2N5EZW1-F1
#
_cell.length_a   1.000
_cell.length_b   1.000
_cell.length_c   1.000
_cell.angle_alpha   90.00
_cell.angle_beta   90.00
_cell.angle_gamma   90.00
#
_symmetry.space_group_name_H-M   'P 1'
#
loop_
_entity.id
_entity.type
_entity.pdbx_description
1 polymer ?
#
loop_
_entity_poly.entity_id
_entity_poly.type
_entity_poly.pdbx_seq_one_letter_code
_entity_poly.pdbx_strand_id
1 'polypeptide(L)'
;MLAGTGMLTGLGESRLSYVSRDDVAATAAGVLAQEGHVGAIYSATGPRTVTGAERAEAATALTGKPFAFVVLSQEQLRAGLNQASLPEDVVNVVISIQEDFAQGVFDVVTGHVEQLSGRAPKSLDQVLTTLSDSAQNPVL
;
A
#
# COMPACT_ATOMS: atom_id res chain seq x y z
N MET A 1 17.60 21.17 4.57
CA MET A 1 18.34 20.16 3.78
C MET A 1 18.46 18.90 4.62
N LEU A 2 17.52 17.95 4.49
CA LEU A 2 17.59 16.65 5.16
C LEU A 2 18.43 15.70 4.30
N ALA A 3 19.75 15.93 4.24
CA ALA A 3 20.66 15.01 3.57
C ALA A 3 20.85 13.78 4.48
N GLY A 4 20.17 12.67 4.17
CA GLY A 4 20.31 11.39 4.87
C GLY A 4 19.01 10.69 5.26
N THR A 5 17.86 11.38 5.20
CA THR A 5 16.54 10.82 5.52
C THR A 5 15.78 10.48 4.24
N GLY A 6 15.32 9.24 4.11
CA GLY A 6 14.39 8.84 3.04
C GLY A 6 13.04 9.54 3.22
N MET A 7 12.33 9.82 2.13
CA MET A 7 11.03 10.50 2.20
C MET A 7 9.96 9.65 1.54
N LEU A 8 8.85 9.45 2.25
CA LEU A 8 7.58 9.06 1.68
C LEU A 8 6.74 10.32 1.53
N THR A 9 6.07 10.49 0.40
CA THR A 9 5.31 11.70 0.10
C THR A 9 3.85 11.39 -0.15
N GLY A 10 2.97 12.33 0.23
CA GLY A 10 1.55 12.30 -0.15
C GLY A 10 0.97 13.71 -0.26
N LEU A 11 -0.26 13.81 -0.77
CA LEU A 11 -0.98 15.09 -0.90
C LEU A 11 -1.73 15.49 0.39
N GLY A 12 -1.75 14.61 1.38
CA GLY A 12 -2.34 14.79 2.70
C GLY A 12 -1.96 13.61 3.60
N GLU A 13 -2.37 13.68 4.87
CA GLU A 13 -2.34 12.47 5.70
C GLU A 13 -3.23 11.41 5.05
N SER A 14 -2.76 10.17 5.02
CA SER A 14 -3.46 9.09 4.31
C SER A 14 -3.39 7.81 5.12
N ARG A 15 -4.58 7.25 5.37
CA ARG A 15 -4.78 5.97 6.03
C ARG A 15 -5.18 4.95 4.98
N LEU A 16 -4.39 3.89 4.84
CA LEU A 16 -4.54 2.93 3.75
C LEU A 16 -4.55 1.49 4.28
N SER A 17 -5.49 0.66 3.82
CA SER A 17 -5.50 -0.77 4.11
C SER A 17 -4.72 -1.58 3.08
N TYR A 18 -3.46 -1.89 3.40
CA TYR A 18 -2.61 -2.70 2.53
C TYR A 18 -3.01 -4.18 2.57
N VAL A 19 -3.23 -4.78 1.41
CA VAL A 19 -3.49 -6.21 1.26
C VAL A 19 -2.39 -6.86 0.42
N SER A 20 -1.95 -8.05 0.80
CA SER A 20 -0.92 -8.79 0.05
C SER A 20 -1.51 -9.43 -1.21
N ARG A 21 -0.67 -9.62 -2.24
CA ARG A 21 -1.09 -10.31 -3.48
C ARG A 21 -1.52 -11.75 -3.19
N ASP A 22 -0.88 -12.42 -2.25
CA ASP A 22 -1.25 -13.77 -1.80
C ASP A 22 -2.66 -13.80 -1.20
N ASP A 23 -3.02 -12.77 -0.43
CA ASP A 23 -4.33 -12.67 0.22
C ASP A 23 -5.43 -12.36 -0.78
N VAL A 24 -5.16 -11.51 -1.78
CA VAL A 24 -6.07 -11.31 -2.90
C VAL A 24 -6.29 -12.61 -3.68
N ALA A 25 -5.22 -13.36 -3.95
CA ALA A 25 -5.32 -14.64 -4.66
C ALA A 25 -6.12 -15.68 -3.84
N ALA A 26 -5.87 -15.78 -2.53
CA ALA A 26 -6.60 -16.69 -1.66
C ALA A 26 -8.09 -16.29 -1.54
N THR A 27 -8.39 -15.00 -1.50
CA THR A 27 -9.76 -14.47 -1.51
C THR A 27 -10.48 -14.87 -2.79
N ALA A 28 -9.85 -14.66 -3.95
CA ALA A 28 -10.40 -15.02 -5.26
C ALA A 28 -10.61 -16.55 -5.37
N ALA A 29 -9.66 -17.35 -4.91
CA ALA A 29 -9.80 -18.81 -4.87
C ALA A 29 -11.00 -19.24 -4.00
N GLY A 30 -11.19 -18.60 -2.85
CA GLY A 30 -12.34 -18.81 -1.98
C GLY A 30 -13.68 -18.53 -2.66
N VAL A 31 -13.78 -17.40 -3.38
CA VAL A 31 -14.96 -17.03 -4.16
C VAL A 31 -15.26 -18.06 -5.26
N LEU A 32 -14.24 -18.57 -5.94
CA LEU A 32 -14.41 -19.55 -7.01
C LEU A 32 -14.78 -20.96 -6.50
N ALA A 33 -14.41 -21.28 -5.25
CA ALA A 33 -14.63 -22.59 -4.66
C ALA A 33 -16.00 -22.75 -3.98
N GLN A 34 -16.76 -21.66 -3.82
CA GLN A 34 -18.04 -21.63 -3.10
C GLN A 34 -19.16 -21.06 -3.98
N GLU A 35 -20.40 -21.48 -3.73
CA GLU A 35 -21.57 -20.93 -4.40
C GLU A 35 -22.11 -19.68 -3.67
N GLY A 36 -23.00 -18.93 -4.32
CA GLY A 36 -23.69 -17.79 -3.68
C GLY A 36 -23.02 -16.42 -3.86
N HIS A 37 -21.92 -16.33 -4.62
CA HIS A 37 -21.20 -15.08 -4.86
C HIS A 37 -21.60 -14.35 -6.15
N VAL A 38 -22.61 -14.83 -6.89
CA VAL A 38 -23.04 -14.22 -8.15
C VAL A 38 -23.53 -12.79 -7.92
N GLY A 39 -22.89 -11.83 -8.59
CA GLY A 39 -23.22 -10.40 -8.47
C GLY A 39 -22.71 -9.73 -7.19
N ALA A 40 -22.00 -10.45 -6.32
CA ALA A 40 -21.41 -9.87 -5.12
C ALA A 40 -20.15 -9.06 -5.44
N ILE A 41 -19.94 -7.97 -4.69
CA ILE A 41 -18.74 -7.13 -4.77
C ILE A 41 -17.99 -7.27 -3.45
N TYR A 42 -16.74 -7.72 -3.52
CA TYR A 42 -15.88 -7.86 -2.36
C TYR A 42 -14.61 -7.02 -2.53
N SER A 43 -14.37 -6.12 -1.58
CA SER A 43 -13.08 -5.42 -1.48
C SER A 43 -12.14 -6.21 -0.58
N ALA A 44 -11.02 -6.69 -1.11
CA ALA A 44 -9.97 -7.32 -0.32
C ALA A 44 -9.14 -6.23 0.38
N THR A 45 -9.04 -6.28 1.70
CA THR A 45 -8.32 -5.29 2.51
C THR A 45 -7.42 -5.98 3.52
N GLY A 46 -6.41 -5.25 3.98
CA GLY A 46 -5.56 -5.69 5.10
C GLY A 46 -6.30 -5.73 6.43
N PRO A 47 -5.65 -6.21 7.51
CA PRO A 47 -6.27 -6.34 8.82
C PRO A 47 -6.55 -4.99 9.50
N ARG A 48 -5.88 -3.91 9.07
CA ARG A 48 -6.05 -2.55 9.57
C ARG A 48 -5.61 -1.52 8.53
N THR A 49 -5.97 -0.26 8.74
CA THR A 49 -5.41 0.86 7.98
C THR A 49 -4.13 1.36 8.63
N VAL A 50 -3.22 1.88 7.79
CA VAL A 50 -1.87 2.33 8.17
C VAL A 50 -1.70 3.79 7.78
N THR A 51 -1.22 4.63 8.70
CA THR A 51 -0.97 6.07 8.43
C THR A 51 0.27 6.30 7.56
N GLY A 52 0.47 7.52 7.08
CA GLY A 52 1.74 7.95 6.48
C GLY A 52 2.92 7.77 7.42
N ALA A 53 2.76 8.19 8.68
CA ALA A 53 3.80 8.05 9.71
C ALA A 53 4.16 6.59 10.00
N GLU A 54 3.17 5.71 10.19
CA GLU A 54 3.39 4.28 10.43
C GLU A 54 4.08 3.61 9.24
N ARG A 55 3.80 4.04 8.00
CA ARG A 55 4.54 3.57 6.81
C ARG A 55 6.00 4.00 6.81
N ALA A 56 6.28 5.23 7.23
CA ALA A 56 7.65 5.72 7.34
C ALA A 56 8.42 4.99 8.45
N GLU A 57 7.76 4.67 9.56
CA GLU A 57 8.32 3.83 10.62
C GLU A 57 8.62 2.42 10.11
N ALA A 58 7.69 1.79 9.39
CA ALA A 58 7.91 0.47 8.79
C ALA A 58 9.08 0.47 7.78
N ALA A 59 9.18 1.50 6.92
CA ALA A 59 10.31 1.67 6.01
C ALA A 59 11.65 1.87 6.75
N THR A 60 11.63 2.62 7.86
CA THR A 60 12.80 2.81 8.72
C THR A 60 13.26 1.50 9.35
N ALA A 61 12.32 0.74 9.91
CA ALA A 61 12.60 -0.56 10.51
C ALA A 61 13.18 -1.56 9.49
N LEU A 62 12.64 -1.55 8.27
CA LEU A 62 13.07 -2.46 7.20
C LEU A 62 14.47 -2.15 6.66
N THR A 63 14.76 -0.86 6.46
CA THR A 63 15.98 -0.43 5.75
C THR A 63 17.13 -0.04 6.69
N GLY A 64 16.84 0.15 7.98
CA GLY A 64 17.77 0.72 8.95
C GLY A 64 18.12 2.19 8.71
N LYS A 65 17.48 2.85 7.73
CA LYS A 65 17.69 4.27 7.39
C LYS A 65 16.49 5.08 7.85
N PRO A 66 16.67 6.29 8.38
CA PRO A 66 15.54 7.10 8.82
C PRO A 66 14.65 7.48 7.63
N PHE A 67 13.34 7.24 7.74
CA PHE A 67 12.33 7.71 6.81
C PHE A 67 11.34 8.65 7.50
N ALA A 68 10.82 9.62 6.76
CA ALA A 68 9.74 10.50 7.20
C ALA A 68 8.62 10.55 6.16
N PHE A 69 7.38 10.73 6.62
CA PHE A 69 6.25 11.05 5.76
C PHE A 69 6.11 12.57 5.64
N VAL A 70 6.03 13.07 4.40
CA VAL A 70 5.96 14.50 4.09
C VAL A 70 4.75 14.77 3.22
N VAL A 71 3.90 15.69 3.67
CA VAL A 71 2.79 16.20 2.88
C VAL A 71 3.30 17.29 1.93
N LEU A 72 3.02 17.14 0.64
CA LEU A 72 3.40 18.06 -0.41
C LEU A 72 2.15 18.68 -1.05
N SER A 73 2.29 19.87 -1.63
CA SER A 73 1.29 20.35 -2.58
C SER A 73 1.29 19.49 -3.84
N GLN A 74 0.17 19.48 -4.57
CA GLN A 74 0.10 18.79 -5.85
C GLN A 74 1.16 19.29 -6.84
N GLU A 75 1.40 20.61 -6.87
CA GLU A 75 2.43 21.23 -7.71
C GLU A 75 3.84 20.72 -7.37
N GLN A 76 4.16 20.59 -6.08
CA GLN A 76 5.46 20.09 -5.61
C GLN A 76 5.65 18.62 -5.99
N LEU A 77 4.63 17.77 -5.76
CA LEU A 77 4.71 16.36 -6.12
C LEU A 77 4.85 16.18 -7.63
N ARG A 78 4.05 16.91 -8.42
CA ARG A 78 4.12 16.90 -9.88
C ARG A 78 5.48 17.35 -10.40
N ALA A 79 6.04 18.43 -9.84
CA ALA A 79 7.38 18.89 -10.18
C ALA A 79 8.45 17.82 -9.93
N GLY A 80 8.37 17.11 -8.79
CA GLY A 80 9.28 16.01 -8.47
C GLY A 80 9.16 14.83 -9.43
N LEU A 81 7.94 14.44 -9.81
CA LEU A 81 7.69 13.37 -10.78
C LEU A 81 8.19 13.74 -12.19
N ASN A 82 8.00 15.00 -12.60
CA ASN A 82 8.52 15.51 -13.87
C ASN A 82 10.06 15.53 -13.90
N GLN A 83 10.71 15.86 -12.78
CA GLN A 83 12.18 15.79 -12.67
C GLN A 83 12.70 14.36 -12.83
N ALA A 84 11.91 13.36 -12.46
CA ALA A 84 12.21 11.94 -12.71
C ALA A 84 11.97 11.51 -14.18
N SER A 85 11.65 12.44 -15.08
CA SER A 85 11.41 12.20 -16.51
C SER A 85 10.28 11.19 -16.79
N LEU A 86 9.28 11.13 -15.92
CA LEU A 86 8.09 10.31 -16.13
C LEU A 86 7.19 10.93 -17.22
N PRO A 87 6.54 10.12 -18.08
CA PRO A 87 5.54 10.61 -19.03
C PRO A 87 4.37 11.30 -18.33
N GLU A 88 3.80 12.33 -18.94
CA GLU A 88 2.72 13.14 -18.36
C GLU A 88 1.52 12.31 -17.91
N ASP A 89 1.12 11.31 -18.68
CA ASP A 89 0.04 10.39 -18.33
C ASP A 89 0.32 9.62 -17.03
N VAL A 90 1.57 9.18 -16.83
CA VAL A 90 1.99 8.49 -15.60
C VAL A 90 1.93 9.44 -14.42
N VAL A 91 2.38 10.69 -14.61
CA VAL A 91 2.31 11.72 -13.57
C VAL A 91 0.86 11.98 -13.17
N ASN A 92 -0.06 12.10 -14.14
CA ASN A 92 -1.48 12.29 -13.88
C ASN A 92 -2.11 11.13 -13.09
N VAL A 93 -1.78 9.89 -13.45
CA VAL A 93 -2.24 8.70 -12.72
C VAL A 93 -1.72 8.70 -11.28
N VAL A 94 -0.44 9.00 -11.06
CA VAL A 94 0.13 9.05 -9.70
C VAL A 94 -0.52 10.13 -8.86
N ILE A 95 -0.76 11.33 -9.43
CA ILE A 95 -1.45 12.40 -8.72
C ILE A 95 -2.87 11.99 -8.34
N SER A 96 -3.64 11.40 -9.26
CA SER A 96 -5.01 10.94 -8.98
C SER A 96 -5.05 9.91 -7.85
N ILE A 97 -4.13 8.93 -7.84
CA ILE A 97 -4.03 7.96 -6.74
C ILE A 97 -3.75 8.65 -5.40
N GLN A 98 -2.88 9.66 -5.39
CA GLN A 98 -2.54 10.38 -4.16
C GLN A 98 -3.67 11.29 -3.67
N GLU A 99 -4.52 11.79 -4.57
CA GLU A 99 -5.75 12.49 -4.21
C GLU A 99 -6.73 11.53 -3.52
N ASP A 100 -6.95 10.34 -4.08
CA ASP A 100 -7.81 9.32 -3.47
C ASP A 100 -7.29 8.91 -2.09
N PHE A 101 -5.97 8.80 -1.93
CA PHE A 101 -5.34 8.53 -0.63
C PHE A 101 -5.62 9.63 0.39
N ALA A 102 -5.50 10.90 0.00
CA ALA A 102 -5.77 12.05 0.86
C ALA A 102 -7.27 12.23 1.18
N GLN A 103 -8.15 11.77 0.29
CA GLN A 103 -9.61 11.77 0.50
C GLN A 103 -10.11 10.60 1.35
N GLY A 104 -9.22 9.67 1.75
CA GLY A 104 -9.58 8.55 2.62
C GLY A 104 -10.32 7.42 1.90
N VAL A 105 -10.28 7.36 0.57
CA VAL A 105 -10.96 6.33 -0.24
C VAL A 105 -10.52 4.91 0.17
N PHE A 106 -9.30 4.76 0.68
CA PHE A 106 -8.71 3.49 1.10
C PHE A 106 -8.61 3.31 2.63
N ASP A 107 -9.24 4.18 3.42
CA ASP A 107 -9.34 4.02 4.89
C ASP A 107 -10.51 3.09 5.24
N VAL A 108 -10.49 1.88 4.66
CA VAL A 108 -11.55 0.89 4.80
C VAL A 108 -10.98 -0.48 5.14
N VAL A 109 -11.60 -1.16 6.09
CA VAL A 109 -11.31 -2.55 6.45
C VAL A 109 -12.61 -3.34 6.33
N THR A 110 -12.58 -4.44 5.59
CA THR A 110 -13.79 -5.18 5.20
C THR A 110 -13.86 -6.58 5.82
N GLY A 111 -12.74 -7.18 6.17
CA GLY A 111 -12.70 -8.59 6.63
C GLY A 111 -12.97 -9.62 5.51
N HIS A 112 -13.19 -9.21 4.26
CA HIS A 112 -13.53 -10.12 3.17
C HIS A 112 -12.44 -11.16 2.88
N VAL A 113 -11.17 -10.82 3.15
CA VAL A 113 -10.08 -11.79 3.00
C VAL A 113 -10.32 -12.98 3.93
N GLU A 114 -10.55 -12.74 5.21
CA GLU A 114 -10.78 -13.81 6.18
C GLU A 114 -12.06 -14.57 5.90
N GLN A 115 -13.14 -13.85 5.57
CA GLN A 115 -14.43 -14.46 5.22
C GLN A 115 -14.33 -15.43 4.05
N LEU A 116 -13.62 -15.05 2.97
CA LEU A 116 -13.65 -15.80 1.72
C LEU A 116 -12.51 -16.81 1.63
N SER A 117 -11.33 -16.47 2.15
CA SER A 117 -10.15 -17.35 2.10
C SER A 117 -10.01 -18.26 3.31
N GLY A 118 -10.72 -18.00 4.41
CA GLY A 118 -10.62 -18.77 5.65
C GLY A 118 -9.34 -18.50 6.45
N ARG A 119 -8.55 -17.48 6.10
CA ARG A 119 -7.35 -17.08 6.83
C ARG A 119 -7.31 -15.57 7.06
N ALA A 120 -6.78 -15.15 8.20
CA ALA A 120 -6.57 -13.73 8.48
C ALA A 120 -5.60 -13.10 7.44
N PRO A 121 -5.87 -11.88 6.95
CA PRO A 121 -4.97 -11.17 6.04
C PRO A 121 -3.65 -10.84 6.74
N LYS A 122 -2.54 -10.90 5.98
CA LYS A 122 -1.22 -10.51 6.50
C LYS A 122 -1.18 -9.01 6.77
N SER A 123 -0.52 -8.61 7.86
CA SER A 123 -0.22 -7.19 8.11
C SER A 123 0.87 -6.68 7.16
N LEU A 124 0.96 -5.35 7.02
CA LEU A 124 2.04 -4.72 6.25
C LEU A 124 3.42 -5.19 6.73
N ASP A 125 3.65 -5.24 8.05
CA ASP A 125 4.93 -5.63 8.65
C ASP A 125 5.31 -7.08 8.33
N GLN A 126 4.32 -7.99 8.36
CA GLN A 126 4.52 -9.39 7.99
C GLN A 126 4.93 -9.54 6.52
N VAL A 127 4.29 -8.78 5.63
CA VAL A 127 4.62 -8.77 4.19
C VAL A 127 6.03 -8.21 3.97
N LEU A 128 6.37 -7.09 4.58
CA LEU A 128 7.68 -6.47 4.45
C LEU A 128 8.81 -7.37 4.95
N THR A 129 8.61 -8.05 6.09
CA THR A 129 9.59 -9.00 6.63
C THR A 129 9.84 -10.16 5.66
N THR A 130 8.77 -10.76 5.13
CA THR A 130 8.86 -11.87 4.15
C THR A 130 9.61 -11.47 2.87
N LEU A 131 9.39 -10.23 2.41
CA LEU A 131 10.09 -9.69 1.23
C LEU A 131 11.57 -9.48 1.48
N SER A 132 11.96 -8.98 2.67
CA SER A 132 13.37 -8.83 3.03
C SER A 132 14.11 -10.16 3.06
N ASP A 133 13.48 -11.20 3.60
CA ASP A 133 14.08 -12.54 3.64
C ASP A 133 14.26 -13.11 2.22
N SER A 134 13.27 -12.92 1.35
CA SER A 134 13.32 -13.36 -0.05
C SER A 134 14.38 -12.60 -0.87
N ALA A 135 14.54 -11.30 -0.62
CA ALA A 135 15.57 -10.48 -1.28
C ALA A 135 16.99 -10.88 -0.85
N GLN A 136 17.16 -11.37 0.38
CA GLN A 136 18.43 -11.87 0.89
C GLN A 136 18.74 -13.30 0.44
N ASN A 137 17.73 -14.08 0.05
CA ASN A 137 17.89 -15.45 -0.41
C ASN A 137 17.02 -15.74 -1.66
N PRO A 138 17.47 -15.31 -2.85
CA PRO A 138 16.72 -15.54 -4.09
C PRO A 138 16.67 -17.03 -4.40
N VAL A 139 15.46 -17.57 -4.58
CA VAL A 139 15.26 -18.94 -5.06
C VAL A 139 15.70 -18.97 -6.53
N LEU A 140 16.79 -19.70 -6.81
CA LEU A 140 17.30 -19.99 -8.16
C LEU A 140 16.39 -20.96 -8.92
#